data_AF-A0A9P6XR95-F1
#
_entry.id   AF-A0A9P6XR95-F1
#
_cell.length_a   1.000
_cell.length_b   1.000
_cell.length_c   1.000
_cell.angle_alpha   90.00
_cell.angle_beta   90.00
_cell.angle_gamma   90.00
#
_symmetry.space_group_name_H-M   'P 1'
#
loop_
_entity.id
_entity.type
_entity.pdbx_description
1 polymer ?
#
loop_
_entity_poly.entity_id
_entity_poly.type
_entity_poly.pdbx_seq_one_letter_code
_entity_poly.pdbx_strand_id
1 'polypeptide(L)'
;MWIAGVQQGLMWRDTASDGTLVYSFVEELKTRVPYYLIRLLGGTLFLSGVFVMAWNVWKTVRGAQPVNPAIPLDDPHAARPPVVATAAPATV
;
A
#
# COMPACT_ATOMS: atom_id res chain seq x y z
N MET A 1 -16.56 6.11 -3.15
CA MET A 1 -17.21 7.37 -2.73
C MET A 1 -17.70 8.22 -3.88
N TRP A 2 -17.22 7.98 -5.11
CA TRP A 2 -17.75 8.63 -6.31
C TRP A 2 -19.28 8.60 -6.37
N ILE A 3 -19.88 7.41 -6.17
CA ILE A 3 -21.34 7.21 -6.22
C ILE A 3 -22.07 8.11 -5.22
N ALA A 4 -21.54 8.21 -3.98
CA ALA A 4 -22.11 9.09 -2.97
C ALA A 4 -22.01 10.58 -3.36
N GLY A 5 -20.90 11.01 -3.96
CA GLY A 5 -20.71 12.39 -4.40
C GLY A 5 -21.59 12.77 -5.60
N VAL A 6 -21.75 11.85 -6.56
CA VAL A 6 -22.65 12.05 -7.71
C VAL A 6 -24.10 12.14 -7.25
N GLN A 7 -24.52 11.26 -6.34
CA GLN A 7 -25.90 11.27 -5.81
C GLN A 7 -26.20 12.53 -4.99
N GLN A 8 -25.26 12.96 -4.15
CA GLN A 8 -25.35 14.22 -3.42
C GLN A 8 -25.47 15.43 -4.37
N GLY A 9 -24.62 15.50 -5.41
CA GLY A 9 -24.67 16.60 -6.38
C GLY A 9 -25.96 16.63 -7.20
N LEU A 10 -26.51 15.45 -7.54
CA LEU A 10 -27.80 15.34 -8.21
C LEU A 10 -28.95 15.80 -7.32
N MET A 11 -28.99 15.38 -6.05
CA MET A 11 -30.06 15.77 -5.11
C MET A 11 -30.06 17.27 -4.82
N TRP A 12 -28.90 17.92 -4.76
CA TRP A 12 -28.81 19.38 -4.55
C TRP A 12 -29.26 20.23 -5.73
N ARG A 13 -29.29 19.64 -6.93
CA ARG A 13 -29.71 20.30 -8.16
C ARG A 13 -31.11 19.83 -8.61
N ASP A 14 -31.74 18.94 -7.85
CA ASP A 14 -33.03 18.38 -8.20
C ASP A 14 -34.15 19.36 -7.79
N THR A 15 -34.81 19.91 -8.81
CA THR A 15 -35.87 20.91 -8.66
C THR A 15 -37.13 20.39 -9.32
N ALA A 16 -38.26 20.45 -8.61
CA ALA A 16 -39.55 20.07 -9.13
C ALA A 16 -40.01 21.06 -10.21
N SER A 17 -41.03 20.70 -10.98
CA SER A 17 -41.57 21.54 -12.08
C SER A 17 -42.12 22.90 -11.62
N ASP A 18 -42.31 23.08 -10.32
CA ASP A 18 -42.73 24.31 -9.66
C ASP A 18 -41.56 25.17 -9.12
N GLY A 19 -40.31 24.73 -9.32
CA GLY A 19 -39.11 25.42 -8.89
C GLY A 19 -38.70 25.16 -7.44
N THR A 20 -39.41 24.28 -6.71
CA THR A 20 -39.05 23.90 -5.34
C THR A 20 -37.99 22.79 -5.31
N LEU A 21 -37.23 22.71 -4.22
CA LEU A 21 -36.23 21.65 -4.01
C LEU A 21 -36.94 20.33 -3.68
N VAL A 22 -36.71 19.29 -4.50
CA VAL A 22 -37.33 17.97 -4.33
C VAL A 22 -36.90 17.29 -3.03
N TYR A 23 -35.64 17.51 -2.62
CA TYR A 23 -35.06 16.88 -1.45
C TYR A 23 -34.61 17.91 -0.43
N SER A 24 -35.00 17.70 0.83
CA SER A 24 -34.47 18.47 1.94
C SER A 24 -33.04 18.03 2.30
N PHE A 25 -32.24 18.95 2.86
CA PHE A 25 -30.86 18.64 3.28
C PHE A 25 -30.79 17.47 4.28
N VAL A 26 -31.82 17.31 5.12
CA VAL A 26 -31.90 16.25 6.13
C VAL A 26 -32.13 14.87 5.48
N GLU A 27 -32.89 14.78 4.39
CA GLU A 27 -33.08 13.52 3.65
C GLU A 27 -31.83 13.10 2.89
N GLU A 28 -31.13 14.07 2.32
CA GLU A 28 -29.86 13.82 1.64
C GLU A 28 -28.78 13.36 2.64
N LEU A 29 -28.81 13.86 3.88
CA LEU A 29 -27.94 13.36 4.96
C LEU A 29 -28.23 11.89 5.30
N LYS A 30 -29.50 11.51 5.44
CA LYS A 30 -29.91 10.13 5.74
C LYS A 30 -29.50 9.15 4.63
N THR A 31 -29.62 9.57 3.37
CA THR A 31 -29.25 8.77 2.20
C THR A 31 -27.73 8.50 2.12
N ARG A 32 -26.89 9.37 2.70
CA ARG A 32 -25.42 9.22 2.68
C ARG A 32 -24.87 8.23 3.73
N VAL A 33 -25.60 7.97 4.80
CA VAL A 33 -25.19 7.05 5.90
C VAL A 33 -24.69 5.68 5.41
N PRO A 34 -25.42 4.94 4.53
CA PRO A 34 -24.94 3.64 4.06
C PRO A 34 -23.62 3.70 3.27
N TYR A 35 -23.36 4.81 2.57
CA TYR A 35 -22.09 4.98 1.84
C TYR A 35 -20.90 5.16 2.78
N TYR A 36 -21.09 5.77 3.96
CA TYR A 36 -20.03 5.86 4.97
C TYR A 36 -19.69 4.48 5.58
N LEU A 37 -20.65 3.57 5.68
CA LEU A 37 -20.38 2.19 6.10
C LEU A 37 -19.51 1.46 5.08
N ILE A 38 -19.82 1.59 3.79
CA ILE A 38 -19.00 1.01 2.71
C ILE A 38 -17.59 1.61 2.70
N ARG A 39 -17.47 2.92 2.97
CA ARG A 39 -16.18 3.59 3.14
C ARG A 39 -15.37 2.97 4.28
N LEU A 40 -16.01 2.79 5.44
CA LEU A 40 -15.37 2.21 6.61
C LEU A 40 -14.92 0.78 6.33
N LEU A 41 -15.77 -0.03 5.70
CA LEU A 41 -15.46 -1.41 5.36
C LEU A 41 -14.27 -1.52 4.39
N GLY A 42 -14.25 -0.68 3.35
CA GLY A 42 -13.10 -0.57 2.44
C GLY A 42 -11.83 -0.08 3.15
N GLY A 43 -11.95 0.85 4.09
CA GLY A 43 -10.84 1.32 4.93
C GLY A 43 -10.29 0.23 5.85
N THR A 44 -11.16 -0.58 6.46
CA THR A 44 -10.76 -1.71 7.32
C THR A 44 -10.01 -2.77 6.53
N LEU A 45 -10.42 -3.07 5.30
CA LEU A 45 -9.70 -3.97 4.38
C LEU A 45 -8.32 -3.41 3.99
N PHE A 46 -8.20 -2.11 3.76
CA PHE A 46 -6.89 -1.49 3.51
C PHE A 46 -6.00 -1.56 4.75
N LEU A 47 -6.55 -1.23 5.92
CA LEU A 47 -5.82 -1.24 7.19
C LEU A 47 -5.34 -2.66 7.54
N SER A 48 -6.15 -3.69 7.29
CA SER A 48 -5.71 -5.08 7.44
C SER A 48 -4.54 -5.43 6.51
N GLY A 49 -4.55 -4.94 5.27
CA GLY A 49 -3.42 -5.04 4.35
C GLY A 49 -2.14 -4.39 4.87
N VAL A 50 -2.24 -3.21 5.50
CA VAL A 50 -1.10 -2.53 6.15
C VAL A 50 -0.52 -3.37 7.30
N PHE A 51 -1.37 -4.01 8.11
CA PHE A 51 -0.89 -4.91 9.16
C PHE A 51 -0.15 -6.12 8.61
N VAL A 52 -0.64 -6.72 7.52
CA VAL A 52 0.05 -7.82 6.84
C VAL A 52 1.38 -7.34 6.25
N MET A 53 1.44 -6.15 5.65
CA MET A 53 2.69 -5.56 5.16
C MET A 53 3.68 -5.34 6.30
N ALA A 54 3.25 -4.75 7.42
CA ALA A 54 4.08 -4.50 8.59
C ALA A 54 4.67 -5.81 9.14
N TRP A 55 3.87 -6.88 9.21
CA TRP A 55 4.36 -8.20 9.61
C TRP A 55 5.42 -8.76 8.67
N ASN A 56 5.21 -8.64 7.35
CA ASN A 56 6.19 -9.10 6.36
C ASN A 56 7.50 -8.33 6.47
N VAL A 57 7.45 -7.00 6.58
CA VAL A 57 8.63 -6.16 6.76
C VAL A 57 9.36 -6.51 8.04
N TRP A 58 8.64 -6.67 9.15
CA TRP A 58 9.24 -7.04 10.43
C TRP A 58 9.95 -8.38 10.38
N LYS A 59 9.38 -9.38 9.69
CA LYS A 59 10.03 -10.66 9.44
C LYS A 59 11.32 -10.48 8.63
N THR A 60 11.30 -9.66 7.58
CA THR A 60 12.48 -9.39 6.74
C THR A 60 13.59 -8.69 7.54
N VAL A 61 13.24 -7.71 8.38
CA VAL A 61 14.21 -6.91 9.13
C VAL A 61 14.85 -7.69 10.29
N ARG A 62 14.10 -8.54 11.00
CA ARG A 62 14.60 -9.24 12.21
C ARG A 62 15.68 -10.30 11.96
N GLY A 63 15.95 -10.66 10.71
CA GLY A 63 16.97 -11.65 10.34
C GLY A 63 17.96 -11.14 9.28
N ALA A 64 17.89 -9.86 8.89
CA ALA A 64 18.76 -9.31 7.87
C ALA A 64 20.18 -9.13 8.41
N GLN A 65 21.10 -9.98 7.97
CA GLN A 65 22.54 -9.71 8.06
C GLN A 65 22.92 -8.76 6.92
N PRO A 66 23.71 -7.70 7.17
CA PRO A 66 24.23 -6.86 6.10
C PRO A 66 25.13 -7.73 5.20
N VAL A 67 24.61 -8.09 4.04
CA VAL A 67 25.43 -8.70 2.99
C VAL A 67 26.19 -7.54 2.36
N ASN A 68 27.51 -7.51 2.54
CA ASN A 68 28.39 -6.66 1.75
C ASN A 68 28.80 -7.45 0.50
N PRO A 69 28.09 -7.32 -0.63
CA PRO A 69 28.52 -7.99 -1.85
C PRO A 69 29.88 -7.42 -2.23
N ALA A 70 30.89 -8.30 -2.33
CA ALA A 70 32.16 -7.91 -2.92
C ALA A 70 31.86 -7.39 -4.33
N ILE A 71 31.98 -6.07 -4.52
CA ILE A 71 31.83 -5.43 -5.82
C ILE A 71 32.93 -6.05 -6.69
N PRO A 72 32.62 -6.80 -7.74
CA PRO A 72 33.62 -7.20 -8.71
C PRO A 72 34.08 -5.91 -9.38
N LEU A 73 35.19 -5.37 -8.90
CA LEU A 73 35.94 -4.38 -9.62
C LEU A 73 36.59 -5.15 -10.76
N ASP A 74 35.97 -5.13 -11.93
CA ASP A 74 36.63 -5.47 -13.19
C ASP A 74 37.67 -4.38 -13.46
N ASP A 75 38.69 -4.28 -12.61
CA ASP A 75 39.83 -3.41 -12.79
C ASP A 75 40.80 -4.15 -13.72
N PRO A 76 40.93 -3.76 -15.00
CA PRO A 76 41.91 -4.34 -15.93
C PRO A 76 43.38 -4.10 -15.48
N HIS A 77 43.58 -3.35 -14.40
CA HIS A 77 44.88 -3.05 -13.79
C HIS A 77 45.07 -3.67 -12.40
N ALA A 78 44.12 -4.47 -11.89
CA ALA A 78 44.35 -5.26 -10.67
C ALA A 78 45.43 -6.31 -10.96
N ALA A 79 46.68 -5.98 -10.61
CA ALA A 79 47.79 -6.90 -10.68
C ALA A 79 47.40 -8.19 -9.94
N ARG A 80 47.45 -9.31 -10.67
CA ARG A 80 47.06 -10.66 -10.23
C ARG A 80 47.45 -10.87 -8.76
N PRO A 81 46.51 -11.05 -7.81
CA PRO A 81 46.88 -11.26 -6.42
C PRO A 81 47.69 -12.56 -6.31
N PRO A 82 48.71 -12.63 -5.44
CA PRO A 82 49.42 -13.88 -5.20
C PRO A 82 48.41 -14.91 -4.72
N VAL A 83 48.37 -16.05 -5.42
CA VAL A 83 47.45 -17.16 -5.16
C VAL A 83 47.60 -17.56 -3.68
N VAL A 84 46.60 -17.21 -2.86
CA VAL A 84 46.54 -17.71 -1.49
C VAL A 84 46.21 -19.18 -1.60
N ALA A 85 47.22 -20.02 -1.40
CA ALA A 85 47.09 -21.46 -1.34
C ALA A 85 46.30 -21.84 -0.07
N THR A 86 44.97 -21.76 -0.13
CA THR A 86 44.11 -22.34 0.89
C THR A 86 43.96 -23.83 0.58
N ALA A 87 44.52 -24.64 1.47
CA ALA A 87 44.62 -26.09 1.37
C ALA A 87 43.26 -26.79 1.22
N ALA A 88 43.26 -27.87 0.44
CA ALA A 88 42.14 -28.79 0.23
C ALA A 88 41.59 -29.37 1.56
N PRO A 89 40.28 -29.62 1.68
CA PRO A 89 39.74 -30.31 2.84
C PRO A 89 40.14 -31.79 2.79
N ALA A 90 40.93 -32.23 3.78
CA ALA A 90 41.20 -33.64 4.02
C ALA A 90 39.96 -34.29 4.65
N THR A 91 39.45 -35.30 3.97
CA THR A 91 38.46 -36.27 4.45
C THR A 91 39.02 -37.13 5.58
N VAL A 92 38.34 -37.18 6.72
CA VAL A 92 38.14 -38.38 7.56
C VAL A 92 36.74 -38.32 8.14
#